data_AF-D3TQK4-F1
#
_entry.id   AF-D3TQK4-F1
#
_cell.length_a   1.000
_cell.length_b   1.000
_cell.length_c   1.000
_cell.angle_alpha   90.00
_cell.angle_beta   90.00
_cell.angle_gamma   90.00
#
_symmetry.space_group_name_H-M   'P 1'
#
loop_
_entity.id
_entity.type
_entity.pdbx_description
1 polymer ?
#
loop_
_entity_poly.entity_id
_entity_poly.type
_entity_poly.pdbx_seq_one_letter_code
_entity_poly.pdbx_strand_id
1 'polypeptide(L)'
;MAGLDTEKPRLQGPLTITPSQTDNYGVDYCSLLVVPSLPPTLVIAETNGKLHHAMFLEAEVAENSFDEVDESLIIHPCEWTVHILETVELELGLPKETTNQGYYCPIFLKRDFINELRYFAYHNTGLHVVTINFIAELERFLENEVTSDINSILVPSHAEYVVCTKIDSGNRVNAVLGFVIMQMPNCAVLLLSSGQVLSLKLIIDLKLLSTLPSTKTISAANAITDQQHSQLNELLSTSFVDDIRRLLKRDVTQPILSLDKSSSPTPQECNELLIQAIKTLRTQYLKKHELVRAEFNKRILTLKLWKERQKQDISDLEEERNKIRDSAHKLAEKFEELREQQEVLTKRYQDLMRQANTRLPGNNLAQKEFAKEVERLNDFAKKMSSTFEKYKNTINKQNYQIAKYQENSNMKTYELPEAQERTIKDILLQINTEIDSQIMEVKRIGKIVS
;
A
#
# COMPACT_ATOMS: atom_id res chain seq x y z
N MET A 1 15.60 -24.57 12.99
CA MET A 1 15.75 -26.03 12.81
C MET A 1 16.39 -26.58 14.08
N ALA A 2 15.56 -26.98 15.05
CA ALA A 2 16.00 -27.69 16.25
C ALA A 2 15.29 -29.04 16.22
N GLY A 3 15.89 -30.00 15.49
CA GLY A 3 15.40 -31.37 15.47
C GLY A 3 15.89 -32.06 16.74
N LEU A 4 14.97 -32.36 17.66
CA LEU A 4 15.22 -33.28 18.76
C LEU A 4 15.42 -34.69 18.18
N ASP A 5 16.68 -35.07 18.03
CA ASP A 5 17.06 -36.46 17.76
C ASP A 5 16.75 -37.30 19.01
N THR A 6 15.65 -38.06 18.99
CA THR A 6 15.25 -38.89 20.15
C THR A 6 14.67 -40.23 19.71
N GLU A 7 15.54 -41.21 19.47
CA GLU A 7 15.12 -42.63 19.41
C GLU A 7 14.54 -43.14 20.76
N LYS A 8 14.67 -42.36 21.85
CA LYS A 8 13.93 -42.50 23.11
C LYS A 8 13.66 -41.12 23.74
N PRO A 9 12.40 -40.71 23.98
CA PRO A 9 12.11 -39.46 24.68
C PRO A 9 12.52 -39.57 26.15
N ARG A 10 13.17 -38.52 26.67
CA ARG A 10 13.54 -38.38 28.09
C ARG A 10 12.50 -37.53 28.79
N LEU A 11 12.05 -37.95 29.97
CA LEU A 11 11.19 -37.13 30.83
C LEU A 11 12.07 -36.12 31.57
N GLN A 12 11.84 -34.83 31.35
CA GLN A 12 12.55 -33.73 32.03
C GLN A 12 11.58 -32.93 32.89
N GLY A 13 12.01 -32.50 34.08
CA GLY A 13 11.24 -31.56 34.89
C GLY A 13 11.54 -31.60 36.39
N PRO A 14 10.80 -30.80 37.20
CA PRO A 14 9.81 -29.81 36.79
C PRO A 14 10.43 -28.63 36.04
N LEU A 15 9.64 -27.99 35.16
CA LEU A 15 10.05 -26.79 34.44
C LEU A 15 10.01 -25.58 35.39
N THR A 16 11.11 -24.84 35.49
CA THR A 16 11.12 -23.58 36.24
C THR A 16 10.45 -22.46 35.46
N ILE A 17 9.57 -21.74 36.16
CA ILE A 17 8.86 -20.57 35.66
C ILE A 17 9.48 -19.31 36.25
N THR A 18 9.86 -18.37 35.38
CA THR A 18 10.43 -17.08 35.75
C THR A 18 9.54 -15.93 35.26
N PRO A 19 9.51 -14.78 35.95
CA PRO A 19 10.14 -14.49 37.24
C PRO A 19 9.46 -15.17 38.45
N SER A 20 10.23 -15.84 39.30
CA SER A 20 9.72 -16.44 40.53
C SER A 20 9.31 -15.36 41.54
N GLN A 21 8.01 -15.17 41.77
CA GLN A 21 7.49 -14.34 42.87
C GLN A 21 6.40 -15.12 43.61
N THR A 22 6.30 -14.88 44.92
CA THR A 22 5.51 -15.69 45.88
C THR A 22 4.00 -15.72 45.65
N ASP A 23 3.47 -14.99 44.65
CA ASP A 23 2.03 -14.89 44.37
C ASP A 23 1.70 -14.66 42.87
N ASN A 24 2.68 -14.76 41.97
CA ASN A 24 2.47 -14.39 40.55
C ASN A 24 1.76 -15.46 39.73
N TYR A 25 1.82 -16.71 40.15
CA TYR A 25 1.31 -17.85 39.38
C TYR A 25 0.44 -18.73 40.26
N GLY A 26 -0.72 -19.10 39.73
CA GLY A 26 -1.68 -19.96 40.40
C GLY A 26 -1.21 -21.42 40.45
N VAL A 27 -1.90 -22.21 41.26
CA VAL A 27 -1.66 -23.66 41.41
C VAL A 27 -2.56 -24.50 40.49
N ASP A 28 -3.57 -23.89 39.87
CA ASP A 28 -4.63 -24.58 39.12
C ASP A 28 -4.53 -24.36 37.61
N TYR A 29 -3.45 -24.85 37.01
CA TYR A 29 -3.28 -24.87 35.55
C TYR A 29 -4.17 -25.95 34.91
N CYS A 30 -4.87 -25.59 33.83
CA CYS A 30 -5.87 -26.47 33.20
C CYS A 30 -5.62 -26.78 31.73
N SER A 31 -4.83 -25.97 31.01
CA SER A 31 -4.48 -26.23 29.61
C SER A 31 -3.15 -25.61 29.23
N LEU A 32 -2.47 -26.26 28.28
CA LEU A 32 -1.19 -25.84 27.72
C LEU A 32 -1.31 -25.77 26.20
N LEU A 33 -0.78 -24.72 25.58
CA LEU A 33 -0.69 -24.61 24.12
C LEU A 33 0.68 -24.09 23.70
N VAL A 34 1.26 -24.69 22.67
CA VAL A 34 2.51 -24.22 22.06
C VAL A 34 2.20 -23.51 20.75
N VAL A 35 2.62 -22.26 20.65
CA VAL A 35 2.63 -21.46 19.43
C VAL A 35 4.05 -21.52 18.84
N PRO A 36 4.23 -21.97 17.59
CA PRO A 36 5.56 -22.19 17.01
C PRO A 36 6.18 -20.87 16.51
N SER A 37 6.41 -19.94 17.43
CA SER A 37 7.23 -18.76 17.20
C SER A 37 8.71 -19.08 17.39
N LEU A 38 9.58 -18.10 17.14
CA LEU A 38 11.01 -18.17 17.43
C LEU A 38 11.39 -17.09 18.46
N PRO A 39 11.82 -17.46 19.67
CA PRO A 39 11.66 -18.77 20.33
C PRO A 39 10.19 -19.22 20.50
N PRO A 40 9.92 -20.52 20.75
CA PRO A 40 8.57 -21.03 20.91
C PRO A 40 7.84 -20.35 22.07
N THR A 41 6.58 -19.95 21.82
CA THR A 41 5.73 -19.32 22.83
C THR A 41 4.82 -20.38 23.45
N LEU A 42 4.89 -20.51 24.76
CA LEU A 42 4.04 -21.35 25.58
C LEU A 42 2.90 -20.53 26.16
N VAL A 43 1.67 -21.02 26.02
CA VAL A 43 0.47 -20.45 26.62
C VAL A 43 -0.02 -21.40 27.71
N ILE A 44 -0.08 -20.89 28.93
CA ILE A 44 -0.52 -21.64 30.12
C ILE A 44 -1.81 -21.02 30.63
N ALA A 45 -2.89 -21.80 30.69
CA ALA A 45 -4.20 -21.33 31.16
C ALA A 45 -4.47 -21.77 32.61
N GLU A 46 -4.90 -20.83 33.44
CA GLU A 46 -5.42 -21.07 34.78
C GLU A 46 -6.95 -21.17 34.79
N THR A 47 -7.50 -21.90 35.74
CA THR A 47 -8.97 -22.06 35.87
C THR A 47 -9.72 -20.76 36.19
N ASN A 48 -9.03 -19.70 36.63
CA ASN A 48 -9.59 -18.40 36.99
C ASN A 48 -9.73 -17.42 35.80
N GLY A 49 -9.32 -17.80 34.59
CA GLY A 49 -9.35 -16.90 33.42
C GLY A 49 -8.02 -16.27 33.06
N LYS A 50 -6.95 -16.51 33.82
CA LYS A 50 -5.61 -15.99 33.49
C LYS A 50 -4.92 -16.89 32.47
N LEU A 51 -4.37 -16.25 31.43
CA LEU A 51 -3.57 -16.88 30.39
C LEU A 51 -2.16 -16.28 30.45
N HIS A 52 -1.18 -17.09 30.81
CA HIS A 52 0.23 -16.67 30.81
C HIS A 52 0.83 -16.96 29.44
N HIS A 53 1.37 -15.92 28.81
CA HIS A 53 2.19 -16.07 27.61
C HIS A 53 3.66 -16.06 28.02
N ALA A 54 4.35 -17.14 27.70
CA ALA A 54 5.70 -17.38 28.13
C ALA A 54 6.61 -17.79 26.97
N MET A 55 7.88 -17.40 27.03
CA MET A 55 8.91 -17.87 26.12
C MET A 55 9.51 -19.17 26.66
N PHE A 56 9.68 -20.15 25.78
CA PHE A 56 10.42 -21.36 26.08
C PHE A 56 11.89 -21.16 25.71
N LEU A 57 12.76 -21.11 26.72
CA LEU A 57 14.17 -20.73 26.60
C LEU A 57 15.08 -21.85 27.12
N GLU A 58 16.29 -21.93 26.59
CA GLU A 58 17.32 -22.83 27.12
C GLU A 58 17.76 -22.35 28.51
N ALA A 59 17.89 -23.27 29.46
CA ALA A 59 18.30 -22.96 30.82
C ALA A 59 19.79 -22.56 30.85
N GLU A 60 20.13 -21.45 31.50
CA GLU A 60 21.54 -21.07 31.71
C GLU A 60 22.30 -22.06 32.61
N VAL A 61 21.56 -22.75 33.51
CA VAL A 61 22.08 -23.76 34.43
C VAL A 61 21.13 -24.96 34.44
N ALA A 62 21.65 -26.17 34.23
CA ALA A 62 20.88 -27.40 34.34
C ALA A 62 20.33 -27.55 35.77
N GLU A 63 19.01 -27.66 35.89
CA GLU A 63 18.35 -27.66 37.19
C GLU A 63 18.43 -29.01 37.91
N ASN A 64 18.18 -29.02 39.22
CA ASN A 64 18.17 -30.28 39.97
C ASN A 64 16.97 -31.13 39.53
N SER A 65 17.23 -32.42 39.28
CA SER A 65 16.18 -33.41 39.03
C SER A 65 15.26 -33.55 40.24
N PHE A 66 13.98 -33.78 39.99
CA PHE A 66 13.01 -34.15 41.03
C PHE A 66 13.02 -35.67 41.21
N ASP A 67 13.82 -36.16 42.15
CA ASP A 67 14.02 -37.60 42.38
C ASP A 67 13.07 -38.19 43.45
N GLU A 68 12.01 -37.47 43.85
CA GLU A 68 11.13 -37.86 44.97
C GLU A 68 9.92 -38.76 44.58
N VAL A 69 9.87 -39.32 43.37
CA VAL A 69 8.73 -40.14 42.90
C VAL A 69 9.22 -41.50 42.41
N ASP A 70 8.56 -42.58 42.87
CA ASP A 70 8.69 -44.01 42.49
C ASP A 70 9.97 -44.43 41.75
N GLU A 71 10.73 -45.41 42.29
CA GLU A 71 11.98 -45.98 41.72
C GLU A 71 11.93 -46.44 40.24
N SER A 72 10.75 -46.43 39.61
CA SER A 72 10.49 -46.79 38.21
C SER A 72 10.46 -45.61 37.22
N LEU A 73 10.40 -44.35 37.69
CA LEU A 73 10.32 -43.16 36.85
C LEU A 73 11.59 -42.31 36.99
N ILE A 74 12.49 -42.40 36.00
CA ILE A 74 13.69 -41.54 35.94
C ILE A 74 13.28 -40.20 35.31
N ILE A 75 13.25 -39.16 36.13
CA ILE A 75 13.10 -37.77 35.70
C ILE A 75 14.51 -37.20 35.53
N HIS A 76 14.75 -36.46 34.46
CA HIS A 76 16.01 -35.78 34.22
C HIS A 76 15.91 -34.29 34.57
N PRO A 77 17.03 -33.64 34.93
CA PRO A 77 17.17 -32.20 34.95
C PRO A 77 16.53 -31.52 33.74
N CYS A 78 15.80 -30.43 33.97
CA CYS A 78 15.29 -29.66 32.86
C CYS A 78 16.41 -28.81 32.23
N GLU A 79 16.58 -28.97 30.92
CA GLU A 79 17.50 -28.15 30.11
C GLU A 79 16.83 -26.85 29.63
N TRP A 80 15.57 -26.64 30.00
CA TRP A 80 14.73 -25.56 29.51
C TRP A 80 14.06 -24.83 30.67
N THR A 81 13.79 -23.54 30.47
CA THR A 81 13.06 -22.69 31.41
C THR A 81 11.94 -21.97 30.68
N VAL A 82 10.92 -21.58 31.45
CA VAL A 82 9.76 -20.85 30.95
C VAL A 82 9.83 -19.43 31.50
N HIS A 83 9.85 -18.43 30.62
CA HIS A 83 9.86 -17.02 31.01
C HIS A 83 8.54 -16.34 30.65
N ILE A 84 7.73 -15.98 31.65
CA ILE A 84 6.43 -15.33 31.45
C ILE A 84 6.64 -13.85 31.12
N LEU A 85 6.18 -13.46 29.93
CA LEU A 85 6.25 -12.09 29.44
C LEU A 85 5.03 -11.27 29.87
N GLU A 86 3.84 -11.86 29.74
CA GLU A 86 2.58 -11.18 30.01
C GLU A 86 1.51 -12.17 30.49
N THR A 87 0.47 -11.61 31.11
CA THR A 87 -0.71 -12.35 31.54
C THR A 87 -1.94 -11.65 31.00
N VAL A 88 -2.75 -12.38 30.23
CA VAL A 88 -4.02 -11.90 29.67
C VAL A 88 -5.16 -12.48 30.49
N GLU A 89 -6.06 -11.63 30.98
CA GLU A 89 -7.22 -12.04 31.76
C GLU A 89 -8.48 -12.12 30.89
N LEU A 90 -9.18 -13.25 30.95
CA LEU A 90 -10.43 -13.49 30.23
C LEU A 90 -11.65 -13.03 31.04
N GLU A 91 -12.63 -12.46 30.34
CA GLU A 91 -13.95 -12.16 30.92
C GLU A 91 -14.80 -13.44 31.04
N LEU A 92 -14.83 -14.05 32.22
CA LEU A 92 -15.60 -15.28 32.47
C LEU A 92 -17.10 -15.06 32.78
N GLY A 93 -17.66 -13.88 32.50
CA GLY A 93 -19.06 -13.50 32.78
C GLY A 93 -19.19 -12.44 33.87
N LEU A 94 -20.44 -12.06 34.23
CA LEU A 94 -20.68 -11.03 35.25
C LEU A 94 -20.29 -11.54 36.65
N PRO A 95 -19.54 -10.77 37.44
CA PRO A 95 -19.21 -11.12 38.82
C PRO A 95 -20.46 -11.10 39.72
N LYS A 96 -20.57 -12.07 40.65
CA LYS A 96 -21.60 -12.04 41.69
C LYS A 96 -21.34 -10.87 42.64
N GLU A 97 -22.29 -9.95 42.79
CA GLU A 97 -22.17 -8.81 43.71
C GLU A 97 -21.92 -9.20 45.19
N THR A 98 -22.16 -10.46 45.55
CA THR A 98 -22.17 -10.92 46.96
C THR A 98 -20.93 -11.70 47.38
N THR A 99 -20.02 -12.06 46.48
CA THR A 99 -18.81 -12.83 46.82
C THR A 99 -17.63 -12.38 45.97
N ASN A 100 -16.55 -11.92 46.61
CA ASN A 100 -15.22 -11.72 46.00
C ASN A 100 -14.58 -13.05 45.50
N GLN A 101 -15.35 -14.11 45.32
CA GLN A 101 -14.87 -15.38 44.78
C GLN A 101 -14.96 -15.33 43.26
N GLY A 102 -13.80 -15.37 42.60
CA GLY A 102 -13.69 -15.51 41.15
C GLY A 102 -14.44 -16.75 40.65
N TYR A 103 -14.90 -16.68 39.40
CA TYR A 103 -15.51 -17.84 38.75
C TYR A 103 -14.41 -18.74 38.21
N TYR A 104 -14.40 -20.01 38.63
CA TYR A 104 -13.42 -20.99 38.18
C TYR A 104 -14.05 -21.97 37.20
N CYS A 105 -13.41 -22.18 36.05
CA CYS A 105 -13.79 -23.20 35.09
C CYS A 105 -12.58 -23.70 34.29
N PRO A 106 -12.58 -24.96 33.82
CA PRO A 106 -11.54 -25.43 32.92
C PRO A 106 -11.57 -24.62 31.62
N ILE A 107 -10.40 -24.12 31.22
CA ILE A 107 -10.18 -23.40 29.96
C ILE A 107 -9.47 -24.33 29.01
N PHE A 108 -9.98 -24.43 27.79
CA PHE A 108 -9.39 -25.23 26.74
C PHE A 108 -8.80 -24.32 25.67
N LEU A 109 -7.55 -24.57 25.31
CA LEU A 109 -6.84 -23.80 24.30
C LEU A 109 -6.83 -24.53 22.97
N LYS A 110 -7.09 -23.80 21.88
CA LYS A 110 -7.01 -24.33 20.52
C LYS A 110 -6.22 -23.40 19.61
N ARG A 111 -5.19 -23.97 18.98
CA ARG A 111 -4.36 -23.28 18.01
C ARG A 111 -5.15 -22.91 16.76
N ASP A 112 -4.86 -21.73 16.22
CA ASP A 112 -5.21 -21.39 14.86
C ASP A 112 -4.08 -21.78 13.90
N PHE A 113 -4.40 -22.61 12.90
CA PHE A 113 -3.44 -23.01 11.86
C PHE A 113 -3.39 -22.03 10.69
N ILE A 114 -4.33 -21.08 10.62
CA ILE A 114 -4.40 -20.08 9.57
C ILE A 114 -3.61 -18.82 9.97
N ASN A 115 -3.58 -18.50 11.27
CA ASN A 115 -2.91 -17.32 11.81
C ASN A 115 -2.10 -17.69 13.06
N GLU A 116 -0.78 -17.61 12.97
CA GLU A 116 0.12 -18.01 14.07
C GLU A 116 0.13 -17.02 15.23
N LEU A 117 -0.29 -15.77 15.00
CA LEU A 117 -0.44 -14.74 16.03
C LEU A 117 -1.76 -14.87 16.81
N ARG A 118 -2.56 -15.91 16.56
CA ARG A 118 -3.90 -16.05 17.14
C ARG A 118 -4.14 -17.45 17.67
N TYR A 119 -4.83 -17.52 18.80
CA TYR A 119 -5.40 -18.76 19.29
C TYR A 119 -6.77 -18.52 19.92
N PHE A 120 -7.46 -19.61 20.24
CA PHE A 120 -8.79 -19.59 20.82
C PHE A 120 -8.77 -20.19 22.21
N ALA A 121 -9.45 -19.55 23.14
CA ALA A 121 -9.72 -20.09 24.46
C ALA A 121 -11.24 -20.31 24.58
N TYR A 122 -11.67 -21.55 24.82
CA TYR A 122 -13.07 -21.86 25.05
C TYR A 122 -13.26 -22.50 26.41
N HIS A 123 -14.38 -22.17 27.04
CA HIS A 123 -14.75 -22.63 28.36
C HIS A 123 -16.27 -22.64 28.50
N ASN A 124 -16.74 -23.00 29.69
CA ASN A 124 -18.17 -23.09 29.96
C ASN A 124 -18.88 -21.76 29.67
N THR A 125 -18.26 -20.63 29.97
CA THR A 125 -18.91 -19.31 29.81
C THR A 125 -18.80 -18.72 28.41
N GLY A 126 -17.99 -19.29 27.52
CA GLY A 126 -17.98 -18.87 26.13
C GLY A 126 -16.71 -19.18 25.33
N LEU A 127 -16.49 -18.40 24.28
CA LEU A 127 -15.32 -18.46 23.39
C LEU A 127 -14.65 -17.09 23.31
N HIS A 128 -13.34 -17.08 23.54
CA HIS A 128 -12.46 -15.95 23.37
C HIS A 128 -11.48 -16.18 22.22
N VAL A 129 -11.15 -15.09 21.55
CA VAL A 129 -10.08 -15.02 20.56
C VAL A 129 -8.95 -14.23 21.18
N VAL A 130 -7.76 -14.82 21.27
CA VAL A 130 -6.60 -14.16 21.83
C VAL A 130 -5.60 -13.90 20.72
N THR A 131 -5.15 -12.64 20.60
CA THR A 131 -4.14 -12.23 19.63
C THR A 131 -2.84 -11.95 20.36
N ILE A 132 -1.77 -12.65 20.00
CA ILE A 132 -0.44 -12.51 20.59
C ILE A 132 0.36 -11.47 19.81
N ASN A 133 0.42 -10.24 20.32
CA ASN A 133 0.99 -9.12 19.58
C ASN A 133 2.53 -9.09 19.62
N PHE A 134 3.15 -9.59 20.71
CA PHE A 134 4.60 -9.53 20.85
C PHE A 134 5.38 -10.46 19.90
N ILE A 135 4.75 -11.53 19.39
CA ILE A 135 5.43 -12.48 18.48
C ILE A 135 5.91 -11.76 17.22
N ALA A 136 5.08 -10.88 16.64
CA ALA A 136 5.45 -10.11 15.46
C ALA A 136 6.65 -9.18 15.72
N GLU A 137 6.70 -8.56 16.89
CA GLU A 137 7.83 -7.69 17.26
C GLU A 137 9.11 -8.50 17.54
N LEU A 138 8.98 -9.70 18.11
CA LEU A 138 10.09 -10.62 18.33
C LEU A 138 10.71 -11.11 17.01
N GLU A 139 9.88 -11.41 16.01
CA GLU A 139 10.35 -11.74 14.65
C GLU A 139 11.11 -10.57 14.03
N ARG A 140 10.58 -9.34 14.13
CA ARG A 140 11.26 -8.14 13.61
C ARG A 140 12.58 -7.84 14.32
N PHE A 141 12.65 -8.12 15.62
CA PHE A 141 13.89 -8.02 16.38
C PHE A 141 14.94 -9.02 15.88
N LEU A 142 14.55 -10.28 15.65
CA LEU A 142 15.45 -11.30 15.09
C LEU A 142 15.94 -10.95 13.68
N GLU A 143 15.13 -10.27 12.88
CA GLU A 143 15.49 -9.77 11.56
C GLU A 143 16.39 -8.52 11.58
N ASN A 144 16.76 -8.02 12.77
CA ASN A 144 17.56 -6.82 13.02
C ASN A 144 16.95 -5.51 12.47
N GLU A 145 15.62 -5.42 12.36
CA GLU A 145 14.96 -4.18 11.92
C GLU A 145 14.94 -3.09 13.01
N VAL A 146 15.18 -3.44 14.27
CA VAL A 146 15.00 -2.55 15.44
C VAL A 146 16.25 -2.59 16.32
N THR A 147 16.84 -1.41 16.59
CA THR A 147 18.05 -1.23 17.44
C THR A 147 17.75 -0.88 18.90
N SER A 148 16.48 -0.82 19.28
CA SER A 148 16.00 -0.34 20.59
C SER A 148 15.62 -1.49 21.53
N ASP A 149 15.63 -1.23 22.84
CA ASP A 149 15.20 -2.19 23.88
C ASP A 149 13.78 -2.72 23.59
N ILE A 150 13.65 -4.05 23.44
CA ILE A 150 12.40 -4.80 23.13
C ILE A 150 11.25 -4.41 24.08
N ASN A 151 11.58 -4.16 25.35
CA ASN A 151 10.62 -3.81 26.40
C ASN A 151 9.90 -2.46 26.15
N SER A 152 10.45 -1.58 25.32
CA SER A 152 9.84 -0.27 25.02
C SER A 152 8.82 -0.31 23.87
N ILE A 153 8.75 -1.42 23.12
CA ILE A 153 7.97 -1.55 21.87
C ILE A 153 6.85 -2.61 22.01
N LEU A 154 6.81 -3.37 23.11
CA LEU A 154 5.86 -4.46 23.28
C LEU A 154 4.40 -3.95 23.32
N VAL A 155 3.67 -4.16 22.24
CA VAL A 155 2.22 -3.99 22.21
C VAL A 155 1.61 -5.15 23.02
N PRO A 156 0.82 -4.88 24.07
CA PRO A 156 0.24 -5.94 24.89
C PRO A 156 -0.71 -6.78 24.06
N SER A 157 -0.74 -8.09 24.30
CA SER A 157 -1.73 -8.98 23.71
C SER A 157 -3.12 -8.72 24.29
N HIS A 158 -4.15 -9.03 23.51
CA HIS A 158 -5.53 -8.78 23.92
C HIS A 158 -6.42 -10.00 23.63
N ALA A 159 -7.44 -10.15 24.47
CA ALA A 159 -8.48 -11.16 24.33
C ALA A 159 -9.81 -10.50 23.96
N GLU A 160 -10.43 -10.98 22.88
CA GLU A 160 -11.75 -10.57 22.45
C GLU A 160 -12.78 -11.63 22.84
N TYR A 161 -13.81 -11.23 23.57
CA TYR A 161 -14.91 -12.11 23.93
C TYR A 161 -15.88 -12.22 22.76
N VAL A 162 -15.92 -13.37 22.07
CA VAL A 162 -16.65 -13.54 20.81
C VAL A 162 -18.02 -14.17 20.99
N VAL A 163 -18.11 -15.22 21.82
CA VAL A 163 -19.38 -15.88 22.13
C VAL A 163 -19.53 -15.93 23.64
N CYS A 164 -20.60 -15.35 24.14
CA CYS A 164 -20.96 -15.39 25.55
C CYS A 164 -22.13 -16.36 25.74
N THR A 165 -21.92 -17.40 26.55
CA THR A 165 -22.91 -18.45 26.84
C THR A 165 -23.40 -18.41 28.29
N LYS A 166 -22.85 -17.50 29.10
CA LYS A 166 -23.27 -17.22 30.47
C LYS A 166 -23.37 -15.71 30.69
N ILE A 167 -24.53 -15.27 31.16
CA ILE A 167 -24.78 -13.86 31.45
C ILE A 167 -25.14 -13.61 32.91
N ASP A 168 -25.81 -14.56 33.56
CA ASP A 168 -26.23 -14.43 34.94
C ASP A 168 -25.12 -14.88 35.92
N SER A 169 -25.16 -14.31 37.12
CA SER A 169 -24.50 -14.79 38.33
C SER A 169 -24.83 -16.25 38.67
N GLY A 170 -25.96 -16.79 38.22
CA GLY A 170 -26.38 -18.17 38.45
C GLY A 170 -25.42 -19.26 37.93
N ASN A 171 -25.72 -20.52 38.27
CA ASN A 171 -24.99 -21.70 37.77
C ASN A 171 -25.48 -22.18 36.39
N ARG A 172 -26.36 -21.42 35.74
CA ARG A 172 -26.93 -21.78 34.44
C ARG A 172 -25.98 -21.36 33.33
N VAL A 173 -25.46 -22.33 32.61
CA VAL A 173 -24.44 -22.10 31.58
C VAL A 173 -24.73 -22.95 30.37
N ASN A 174 -24.75 -22.34 29.18
CA ASN A 174 -24.85 -23.08 27.91
C ASN A 174 -23.45 -23.45 27.41
N ALA A 175 -22.78 -24.37 28.13
CA ALA A 175 -21.35 -24.63 27.99
C ALA A 175 -20.93 -24.98 26.55
N VAL A 176 -19.74 -24.53 26.15
CA VAL A 176 -19.13 -24.93 24.88
C VAL A 176 -18.59 -26.35 25.05
N LEU A 177 -19.28 -27.33 24.46
CA LEU A 177 -18.88 -28.75 24.52
C LEU A 177 -17.86 -29.13 23.45
N GLY A 178 -17.89 -28.44 22.31
CA GLY A 178 -17.01 -28.72 21.19
C GLY A 178 -16.71 -27.49 20.38
N PHE A 179 -15.48 -27.39 19.88
CA PHE A 179 -15.02 -26.28 19.06
C PHE A 179 -14.12 -26.80 17.92
N VAL A 180 -14.40 -26.39 16.69
CA VAL A 180 -13.59 -26.72 15.51
C VAL A 180 -13.39 -25.51 14.61
N ILE A 181 -12.20 -25.42 14.01
CA ILE A 181 -11.85 -24.39 13.03
C ILE A 181 -11.79 -25.08 11.67
N MET A 182 -12.51 -24.53 10.70
CA MET A 182 -12.54 -24.98 9.32
C MET A 182 -11.78 -23.99 8.45
N GLN A 183 -11.00 -24.49 7.48
CA GLN A 183 -10.23 -23.65 6.54
C GLN A 183 -11.03 -23.30 5.28
N MET A 184 -11.99 -24.14 4.87
CA MET A 184 -12.77 -23.94 3.64
C MET A 184 -14.23 -24.37 3.88
N PRO A 185 -15.17 -23.43 4.11
CA PRO A 185 -14.96 -21.99 4.31
C PRO A 185 -14.27 -21.69 5.65
N ASN A 186 -13.60 -20.54 5.76
CA ASN A 186 -12.96 -20.09 7.00
C ASN A 186 -14.01 -19.76 8.06
N CYS A 187 -14.29 -20.72 8.94
CA CYS A 187 -15.25 -20.54 10.02
C CYS A 187 -14.85 -21.31 11.28
N ALA A 188 -15.33 -20.78 12.41
CA ALA A 188 -15.27 -21.39 13.72
C ALA A 188 -16.65 -21.99 14.02
N VAL A 189 -16.73 -23.28 14.29
CA VAL A 189 -17.98 -23.99 14.62
C VAL A 189 -17.94 -24.40 16.09
N LEU A 190 -18.95 -24.01 16.84
CA LEU A 190 -19.12 -24.35 18.26
C LEU A 190 -20.36 -25.24 18.44
N LEU A 191 -20.23 -26.27 19.27
CA LEU A 191 -21.33 -27.08 19.78
C LEU A 191 -21.58 -26.70 21.24
N LEU A 192 -22.80 -26.24 21.53
CA LEU A 192 -23.20 -25.83 22.87
C LEU A 192 -23.94 -26.97 23.59
N SER A 193 -24.00 -26.91 24.93
CA SER A 193 -24.69 -27.90 25.75
C SER A 193 -26.19 -27.98 25.50
N SER A 194 -26.80 -26.92 24.97
CA SER A 194 -28.19 -26.91 24.50
C SER A 194 -28.42 -27.71 23.21
N GLY A 195 -27.37 -28.24 22.58
CA GLY A 195 -27.42 -28.89 21.27
C GLY A 195 -27.42 -27.89 20.10
N GLN A 196 -27.34 -26.59 20.36
CA GLN A 196 -27.21 -25.57 19.32
C GLN A 196 -25.80 -25.59 18.72
N VAL A 197 -25.73 -25.52 17.39
CA VAL A 197 -24.48 -25.35 16.63
C VAL A 197 -24.39 -23.89 16.17
N LEU A 198 -23.30 -23.21 16.55
CA LEU A 198 -22.98 -21.86 16.09
C LEU A 198 -21.87 -21.92 15.05
N SER A 199 -22.04 -21.20 13.94
CA SER A 199 -21.00 -21.01 12.93
C SER A 199 -20.62 -19.54 12.87
N LEU A 200 -19.36 -19.24 13.19
CA LEU A 200 -18.79 -17.91 13.20
C LEU A 200 -17.88 -17.74 11.98
N LYS A 201 -18.07 -16.67 11.22
CA LYS A 201 -17.15 -16.34 10.13
C LYS A 201 -15.89 -15.72 10.70
N LEU A 202 -14.73 -16.36 10.48
CA LEU A 202 -13.45 -15.80 10.87
C LEU A 202 -13.02 -14.79 9.80
N ILE A 203 -12.87 -13.52 10.18
CA ILE A 203 -12.25 -12.54 9.30
C ILE A 203 -10.75 -12.84 9.29
N ILE A 204 -10.22 -13.11 8.10
CA ILE A 204 -8.77 -13.15 7.87
C ILE A 204 -8.36 -11.75 7.46
N ASP A 205 -7.38 -11.17 8.16
CA ASP A 205 -6.71 -10.00 7.62
C ASP A 205 -5.97 -10.43 6.36
N LEU A 206 -6.37 -9.89 5.20
CA LEU A 206 -5.76 -10.23 3.91
C LEU A 206 -4.24 -9.97 3.90
N LYS A 207 -3.76 -9.08 4.78
CA LYS A 207 -2.32 -8.82 4.95
C LYS A 207 -1.56 -10.01 5.53
N LEU A 208 -2.20 -10.85 6.35
CA LEU A 208 -1.58 -12.05 6.94
C LEU A 208 -1.47 -13.22 5.96
N LEU A 209 -2.21 -13.19 4.85
CA LEU A 209 -2.08 -14.15 3.74
C LEU A 209 -1.03 -13.74 2.71
N SER A 210 -0.47 -12.54 2.83
CA SER A 210 0.48 -11.96 1.89
C SER A 210 1.86 -11.81 2.53
N THR A 211 2.48 -12.92 2.94
CA THR A 211 3.94 -13.00 3.03
C THR A 211 4.52 -13.18 1.62
N LEU A 212 4.27 -12.21 0.73
CA LEU A 212 5.08 -12.08 -0.48
C LEU A 212 6.29 -11.23 -0.06
N PRO A 213 7.54 -11.73 -0.19
CA PRO A 213 8.70 -10.94 0.16
C PRO A 213 8.67 -9.66 -0.67
N SER A 214 8.56 -8.53 0.01
CA SER A 214 8.70 -7.20 -0.58
C SER A 214 10.02 -7.16 -1.34
N THR A 215 9.94 -7.24 -2.66
CA THR A 215 11.05 -6.93 -3.54
C THR A 215 11.48 -5.50 -3.24
N LYS A 216 12.68 -5.35 -2.67
CA LYS A 216 13.38 -4.09 -2.49
C LYS A 216 13.30 -3.28 -3.78
N THR A 217 12.44 -2.27 -3.81
CA THR A 217 12.43 -1.25 -4.87
C THR A 217 13.67 -0.39 -4.69
N ILE A 218 14.62 -0.63 -5.60
CA ILE A 218 15.82 0.19 -5.78
C ILE A 218 15.40 1.54 -6.39
N SER A 219 15.89 2.60 -5.74
CA SER A 219 16.20 3.95 -6.25
C SER A 219 15.08 4.90 -6.68
N ALA A 220 15.11 6.09 -6.07
CA ALA A 220 15.43 7.31 -6.82
C ALA A 220 15.96 8.40 -5.88
N ALA A 221 17.29 8.46 -5.73
CA ALA A 221 17.95 9.72 -5.44
C ALA A 221 17.77 10.61 -6.67
N ASN A 222 17.02 11.71 -6.52
CA ASN A 222 17.17 13.02 -7.19
C ASN A 222 15.84 13.78 -7.12
N ALA A 223 15.73 14.68 -6.14
CA ALA A 223 14.78 15.79 -6.19
C ALA A 223 15.35 16.96 -5.37
N ILE A 224 16.32 17.67 -5.94
CA ILE A 224 16.63 19.05 -5.55
C ILE A 224 15.91 19.93 -6.56
N THR A 225 14.60 20.13 -6.39
CA THR A 225 13.88 21.35 -6.80
C THR A 225 12.51 21.35 -6.13
N ASP A 226 12.04 22.53 -5.72
CA ASP A 226 10.67 22.84 -5.24
C ASP A 226 10.38 22.75 -3.73
N GLN A 227 11.04 23.64 -2.98
CA GLN A 227 10.76 23.95 -1.57
C GLN A 227 9.38 24.59 -1.28
N GLN A 228 8.46 24.69 -2.24
CA GLN A 228 7.10 25.22 -1.99
C GLN A 228 5.98 24.17 -2.11
N HIS A 229 6.27 22.96 -2.62
CA HIS A 229 5.31 21.85 -2.69
C HIS A 229 5.48 20.81 -1.56
N SER A 230 6.47 20.98 -0.67
CA SER A 230 6.90 19.98 0.31
C SER A 230 5.93 19.76 1.47
N GLN A 231 5.27 20.80 1.99
CA GLN A 231 4.35 20.65 3.14
C GLN A 231 3.03 19.95 2.78
N LEU A 232 2.68 19.89 1.50
CA LEU A 232 1.40 19.38 1.01
C LEU A 232 1.46 17.94 0.55
N ASN A 233 2.58 17.53 -0.02
CA ASN A 233 2.87 16.12 -0.26
C ASN A 233 2.99 15.36 1.07
N GLU A 234 3.43 16.02 2.15
CA GLU A 234 3.50 15.39 3.48
C GLU A 234 2.10 15.02 4.02
N LEU A 235 1.09 15.90 3.88
CA LEU A 235 -0.32 15.66 4.26
C LEU A 235 -1.12 14.73 3.32
N LEU A 236 -0.52 14.36 2.19
CA LEU A 236 -1.03 13.36 1.25
C LEU A 236 -0.22 12.06 1.29
N SER A 237 0.97 12.09 1.90
CA SER A 237 1.87 10.94 2.05
C SER A 237 1.47 10.01 3.20
N THR A 238 0.89 10.54 4.28
CA THR A 238 0.24 9.68 5.28
C THR A 238 -1.05 9.15 4.68
N SER A 239 -1.17 7.83 4.63
CA SER A 239 -2.36 7.19 4.07
C SER A 239 -3.55 7.56 4.96
N PHE A 240 -4.44 8.42 4.44
CA PHE A 240 -5.69 8.79 5.11
C PHE A 240 -6.50 7.55 5.52
N VAL A 241 -6.34 6.45 4.78
CA VAL A 241 -6.92 5.15 5.09
C VAL A 241 -6.38 4.59 6.41
N ASP A 242 -5.08 4.70 6.68
CA ASP A 242 -4.47 4.26 7.93
C ASP A 242 -4.86 5.16 9.11
N ASP A 243 -5.00 6.47 8.87
CA ASP A 243 -5.54 7.40 9.87
C ASP A 243 -6.98 7.04 10.24
N ILE A 244 -7.85 6.79 9.26
CA ILE A 244 -9.23 6.34 9.51
C ILE A 244 -9.25 4.97 10.20
N ARG A 245 -8.36 4.04 9.81
CA ARG A 245 -8.26 2.72 10.46
C ARG A 245 -7.84 2.86 11.92
N ARG A 246 -6.89 3.74 12.24
CA ARG A 246 -6.48 4.07 13.61
C ARG A 246 -7.63 4.67 14.42
N LEU A 247 -8.37 5.61 13.84
CA LEU A 247 -9.55 6.23 14.47
C LEU A 247 -10.68 5.23 14.74
N LEU A 248 -10.84 4.21 13.90
CA LEU A 248 -11.86 3.15 14.04
C LEU A 248 -11.41 1.96 14.90
N LYS A 249 -10.14 1.88 15.31
CA LYS A 249 -9.63 0.79 16.16
C LYS A 249 -10.42 0.77 17.48
N ARG A 250 -10.83 -0.42 17.90
CA ARG A 250 -11.66 -0.65 19.09
C ARG A 250 -10.89 -1.50 20.08
N ASP A 251 -11.11 -1.24 21.36
CA ASP A 251 -10.50 -1.99 22.45
C ASP A 251 -11.46 -3.06 23.01
N VAL A 252 -12.76 -2.97 22.67
CA VAL A 252 -13.82 -3.86 23.17
C VAL A 252 -14.83 -4.17 22.07
N THR A 253 -15.20 -5.44 21.92
CA THR A 253 -16.26 -5.93 21.02
C THR A 253 -17.50 -6.35 21.81
N GLN A 254 -18.68 -6.31 21.19
CA GLN A 254 -19.88 -6.92 21.77
C GLN A 254 -19.91 -8.42 21.45
N PRO A 255 -19.89 -9.32 22.46
CA PRO A 255 -19.97 -10.76 22.22
C PRO A 255 -21.33 -11.17 21.66
N ILE A 256 -21.36 -12.23 20.86
CA ILE A 256 -22.60 -12.88 20.44
C ILE A 256 -23.18 -13.62 21.65
N LEU A 257 -24.39 -13.25 22.04
CA LEU A 257 -25.10 -13.89 23.15
C LEU A 257 -25.78 -15.17 22.66
N SER A 258 -25.37 -16.32 23.19
CA SER A 258 -25.98 -17.62 22.88
C SER A 258 -26.42 -18.35 24.13
N LEU A 259 -27.39 -17.75 24.80
CA LEU A 259 -28.07 -18.28 25.98
C LEU A 259 -28.87 -19.54 25.65
N ASP A 260 -29.10 -20.37 26.67
CA ASP A 260 -30.07 -21.45 26.57
C ASP A 260 -31.49 -20.86 26.42
N LYS A 261 -32.23 -21.32 25.40
CA LYS A 261 -33.59 -20.86 25.07
C LYS A 261 -34.64 -21.43 26.02
N SER A 262 -34.27 -22.40 26.87
CA SER A 262 -35.17 -23.08 27.80
C SER A 262 -35.57 -22.24 29.03
N SER A 263 -34.82 -21.18 29.35
CA SER A 263 -35.15 -20.27 30.46
C SER A 263 -34.93 -18.82 30.08
N SER A 264 -35.96 -17.98 30.23
CA SER A 264 -35.85 -16.54 30.01
C SER A 264 -34.99 -15.89 31.11
N PRO A 265 -33.99 -15.05 30.77
CA PRO A 265 -33.27 -14.23 31.75
C PRO A 265 -34.22 -13.30 32.50
N THR A 266 -33.83 -12.87 33.70
CA THR A 266 -34.70 -11.97 34.47
C THR A 266 -34.81 -10.60 33.77
N PRO A 267 -35.93 -9.85 33.96
CA PRO A 267 -36.07 -8.52 33.36
C PRO A 267 -34.97 -7.53 33.76
N GLN A 268 -34.37 -7.72 34.95
CA GLN A 268 -33.27 -6.89 35.47
C GLN A 268 -31.97 -7.15 34.70
N GLU A 269 -31.59 -8.43 34.52
CA GLU A 269 -30.43 -8.83 33.73
C GLU A 269 -30.55 -8.39 32.25
N CYS A 270 -31.75 -8.53 31.67
CA CYS A 270 -32.02 -8.03 30.32
C CYS A 270 -31.77 -6.52 30.20
N ASN A 271 -32.16 -5.76 31.23
CA ASN A 271 -31.98 -4.32 31.24
C ASN A 271 -30.50 -3.94 31.42
N GLU A 272 -29.78 -4.63 32.30
CA GLU A 272 -28.33 -4.39 32.50
C GLU A 272 -27.52 -4.68 31.23
N LEU A 273 -27.79 -5.81 30.56
CA LEU A 273 -27.20 -6.12 29.26
C LEU A 273 -27.48 -5.02 28.23
N LEU A 274 -28.73 -4.56 28.17
CA LEU A 274 -29.15 -3.53 27.23
C LEU A 274 -28.47 -2.19 27.55
N ILE A 275 -28.35 -1.83 28.82
CA ILE A 275 -27.63 -0.63 29.27
C ILE A 275 -26.15 -0.74 28.92
N GLN A 276 -25.51 -1.88 29.17
CA GLN A 276 -24.11 -2.11 28.82
C GLN A 276 -23.90 -2.05 27.30
N ALA A 277 -24.78 -2.70 26.52
CA ALA A 277 -24.73 -2.67 25.07
C ALA A 277 -24.92 -1.23 24.52
N ILE A 278 -25.89 -0.48 25.04
CA ILE A 278 -26.10 0.94 24.68
C ILE A 278 -24.89 1.78 25.05
N LYS A 279 -24.31 1.58 26.24
CA LYS A 279 -23.12 2.29 26.69
C LYS A 279 -21.97 2.04 25.73
N THR A 280 -21.67 0.78 25.41
CA THR A 280 -20.61 0.41 24.47
C THR A 280 -20.87 0.97 23.06
N LEU A 281 -22.10 0.89 22.55
CA LEU A 281 -22.45 1.47 21.25
C LEU A 281 -22.24 2.99 21.22
N ARG A 282 -22.65 3.70 22.27
CA ARG A 282 -22.48 5.16 22.34
C ARG A 282 -21.01 5.56 22.46
N THR A 283 -20.26 4.91 23.35
CA THR A 283 -18.88 5.33 23.67
C THR A 283 -17.86 4.83 22.66
N GLN A 284 -17.96 3.58 22.22
CA GLN A 284 -16.97 2.95 21.35
C GLN A 284 -17.31 3.03 19.86
N TYR A 285 -18.59 2.96 19.48
CA TYR A 285 -18.98 2.95 18.07
C TYR A 285 -19.36 4.34 17.56
N LEU A 286 -20.41 4.94 18.13
CA LEU A 286 -21.00 6.17 17.61
C LEU A 286 -20.03 7.34 17.71
N LYS A 287 -19.37 7.52 18.87
CA LYS A 287 -18.39 8.59 19.08
C LYS A 287 -17.21 8.50 18.10
N LYS A 288 -16.67 7.30 17.86
CA LYS A 288 -15.56 7.11 16.89
C LYS A 288 -16.03 7.35 15.46
N HIS A 289 -17.25 6.93 15.11
CA HIS A 289 -17.85 7.22 13.80
C HIS A 289 -18.08 8.73 13.58
N GLU A 290 -18.47 9.47 14.62
CA GLU A 290 -18.60 10.94 14.56
C GLU A 290 -17.25 11.63 14.32
N LEU A 291 -16.19 11.19 15.00
CA LEU A 291 -14.82 11.71 14.78
C LEU A 291 -14.36 11.44 13.34
N VAL A 292 -14.57 10.23 12.84
CA VAL A 292 -14.27 9.87 11.46
C VAL A 292 -15.06 10.73 10.47
N ARG A 293 -16.35 10.93 10.72
CA ARG A 293 -17.19 11.82 9.91
C ARG A 293 -16.65 13.26 9.88
N ALA A 294 -16.17 13.76 11.02
CA ALA A 294 -15.56 15.09 11.10
C ALA A 294 -14.26 15.17 10.26
N GLU A 295 -13.39 14.16 10.33
CA GLU A 295 -12.18 14.09 9.50
C GLU A 295 -12.49 13.99 8.01
N PHE A 296 -13.50 13.20 7.62
CA PHE A 296 -13.98 13.17 6.23
C PHE A 296 -14.46 14.53 5.76
N ASN A 297 -15.28 15.21 6.55
CA ASN A 297 -15.78 16.55 6.20
C ASN A 297 -14.63 17.54 6.04
N LYS A 298 -13.65 17.52 6.95
CA LYS A 298 -12.45 18.36 6.88
C LYS A 298 -11.67 18.08 5.59
N ARG A 299 -11.41 16.80 5.27
CA ARG A 299 -10.69 16.42 4.05
C ARG A 299 -11.44 16.82 2.78
N ILE A 300 -12.76 16.65 2.75
CA ILE A 300 -13.61 17.07 1.63
C ILE A 300 -13.56 18.59 1.44
N LEU A 301 -13.63 19.37 2.52
CA LEU A 301 -13.53 20.83 2.46
C LEU A 301 -12.16 21.28 1.92
N THR A 302 -11.07 20.67 2.40
CA THR A 302 -9.73 20.91 1.87
C THR A 302 -9.69 20.59 0.37
N LEU A 303 -10.11 19.40 -0.06
CA LEU A 303 -10.10 19.01 -1.47
C LEU A 303 -10.93 19.95 -2.37
N LYS A 304 -12.07 20.45 -1.88
CA LYS A 304 -12.89 21.43 -2.61
C LYS A 304 -12.15 22.75 -2.79
N LEU A 305 -11.55 23.29 -1.73
CA LEU A 305 -10.76 24.52 -1.80
C LEU A 305 -9.58 24.36 -2.75
N TRP A 306 -8.91 23.21 -2.72
CA TRP A 306 -7.80 22.87 -3.62
C TRP A 306 -8.23 22.81 -5.08
N LYS A 307 -9.38 22.19 -5.36
CA LYS A 307 -9.94 22.14 -6.71
C LYS A 307 -10.21 23.54 -7.27
N GLU A 308 -10.82 24.42 -6.47
CA GLU A 308 -11.08 25.80 -6.93
C GLU A 308 -9.79 26.58 -7.14
N ARG A 309 -8.77 26.39 -6.28
CA ARG A 309 -7.45 26.99 -6.47
C ARG A 309 -6.80 26.53 -7.76
N GLN A 310 -6.74 25.22 -8.01
CA GLN A 310 -6.16 24.68 -9.24
C GLN A 310 -6.89 25.16 -10.49
N LYS A 311 -8.22 25.29 -10.41
CA LYS A 311 -9.01 25.82 -11.52
C LYS A 311 -8.68 27.29 -11.81
N GLN A 312 -8.45 28.09 -10.76
CA GLN A 312 -8.00 29.47 -10.93
C GLN A 312 -6.59 29.52 -11.54
N ASP A 313 -5.66 28.74 -11.00
CA ASP A 313 -4.28 28.71 -11.51
C ASP A 313 -4.23 28.28 -12.99
N ILE A 314 -5.09 27.34 -13.42
CA ILE A 314 -5.24 26.97 -14.84
C ILE A 314 -5.75 28.15 -15.68
N SER A 315 -6.76 28.88 -15.19
CA SER A 315 -7.29 30.05 -15.90
C SER A 315 -6.22 31.13 -16.07
N ASP A 316 -5.42 31.37 -15.03
CA ASP A 316 -4.35 32.37 -15.06
C ASP A 316 -3.25 31.96 -16.08
N LEU A 317 -2.87 30.68 -16.09
CA LEU A 317 -1.92 30.13 -17.06
C LEU A 317 -2.45 30.19 -18.51
N GLU A 318 -3.75 29.98 -18.72
CA GLU A 318 -4.36 30.14 -20.04
C GLU A 318 -4.30 31.60 -20.53
N GLU A 319 -4.52 32.55 -19.62
CA GLU A 319 -4.39 33.98 -19.93
C GLU A 319 -2.94 34.36 -20.27
N GLU A 320 -1.96 33.89 -19.49
CA GLU A 320 -0.55 34.11 -19.78
C GLU A 320 -0.12 33.49 -21.11
N ARG A 321 -0.56 32.25 -21.39
CA ARG A 321 -0.31 31.58 -22.67
C ARG A 321 -0.86 32.42 -23.83
N ASN A 322 -2.08 32.97 -23.69
CA ASN A 322 -2.68 33.80 -24.72
C ASN A 322 -1.89 35.11 -24.92
N LYS A 323 -1.44 35.76 -23.84
CA LYS A 323 -0.57 36.96 -23.91
C LYS A 323 0.75 36.68 -24.63
N ILE A 324 1.39 35.55 -24.33
CA ILE A 324 2.63 35.12 -24.98
C ILE A 324 2.39 34.86 -26.47
N ARG A 325 1.30 34.15 -26.80
CA ARG A 325 0.91 33.87 -28.18
C ARG A 325 0.65 35.16 -28.98
N ASP A 326 -0.06 36.12 -28.40
CA ASP A 326 -0.32 37.42 -29.05
C ASP A 326 0.97 38.22 -29.25
N SER A 327 1.88 38.16 -28.27
CA SER A 327 3.19 38.81 -28.37
C SER A 327 4.05 38.17 -29.45
N ALA A 328 4.03 36.84 -29.57
CA ALA A 328 4.70 36.12 -30.64
C ALA A 328 4.12 36.45 -32.02
N HIS A 329 2.80 36.59 -32.13
CA HIS A 329 2.14 36.98 -33.37
C HIS A 329 2.54 38.40 -33.82
N LYS A 330 2.50 39.38 -32.90
CA LYS A 330 2.97 40.76 -33.17
C LYS A 330 4.44 40.81 -33.56
N LEU A 331 5.26 39.95 -32.95
CA LEU A 331 6.67 39.87 -33.27
C LEU A 331 6.89 39.30 -34.67
N ALA A 332 6.14 38.25 -35.05
CA ALA A 332 6.19 37.66 -36.38
C ALA A 332 5.77 38.67 -37.47
N GLU A 333 4.70 39.43 -37.24
CA GLU A 333 4.25 40.51 -38.14
C GLU A 333 5.36 41.54 -38.37
N LYS A 334 5.99 42.03 -37.29
CA LYS A 334 7.13 42.95 -37.40
C LYS A 334 8.33 42.34 -38.14
N PHE A 335 8.60 41.05 -37.96
CA PHE A 335 9.67 40.38 -38.69
C PHE A 335 9.38 40.28 -40.18
N GLU A 336 8.13 40.03 -40.57
CA GLU A 336 7.73 40.04 -41.98
C GLU A 336 7.85 41.44 -42.59
N GLU A 337 7.37 42.48 -41.91
CA GLU A 337 7.53 43.88 -42.36
C GLU A 337 9.00 44.26 -42.54
N LEU A 338 9.85 43.95 -41.55
CA LEU A 338 11.28 44.22 -41.64
C LEU A 338 11.94 43.44 -42.77
N ARG A 339 11.55 42.19 -43.00
CA ARG A 339 12.06 41.37 -44.10
C ARG A 339 11.69 41.96 -45.45
N GLU A 340 10.46 42.42 -45.62
CA GLU A 340 10.02 43.09 -46.86
C GLU A 340 10.78 44.39 -47.09
N GLN A 341 10.95 45.22 -46.05
CA GLN A 341 11.75 46.44 -46.13
C GLN A 341 13.21 46.14 -46.47
N GLN A 342 13.80 45.11 -45.87
CA GLN A 342 15.16 44.67 -46.17
C GLN A 342 15.27 44.19 -47.62
N GLU A 343 14.27 43.50 -48.16
CA GLU A 343 14.25 43.07 -49.56
C GLU A 343 14.20 44.28 -50.51
N VAL A 344 13.36 45.28 -50.21
CA VAL A 344 13.28 46.53 -50.99
C VAL A 344 14.62 47.28 -50.95
N LEU A 345 15.24 47.40 -49.76
CA LEU A 345 16.53 48.06 -49.61
C LEU A 345 17.64 47.30 -50.35
N THR A 346 17.63 45.97 -50.29
CA THR A 346 18.59 45.12 -51.00
C THR A 346 18.46 45.29 -52.51
N LYS A 347 17.22 45.33 -53.04
CA LYS A 347 16.98 45.62 -54.48
C LYS A 347 17.51 47.00 -54.87
N ARG A 348 17.23 48.04 -54.07
CA ARG A 348 17.78 49.39 -54.30
C ARG A 348 19.30 49.43 -54.27
N TYR A 349 19.92 48.73 -53.32
CA TYR A 349 21.36 48.62 -53.23
C TYR A 349 21.95 47.90 -54.45
N GLN A 350 21.34 46.79 -54.88
CA GLN A 350 21.72 46.09 -56.10
C GLN A 350 21.60 46.97 -57.34
N ASP A 351 20.54 47.77 -57.46
CA ASP A 351 20.35 48.71 -58.57
C ASP A 351 21.38 49.84 -58.56
N LEU A 352 21.67 50.42 -57.39
CA LEU A 352 22.72 51.42 -57.23
C LEU A 352 24.11 50.85 -57.55
N MET A 353 24.42 49.65 -57.05
CA MET A 353 25.64 48.93 -57.40
C MET A 353 25.73 48.65 -58.90
N ARG A 354 24.62 48.24 -59.54
CA ARG A 354 24.56 48.09 -61.00
C ARG A 354 24.89 49.40 -61.70
N GLN A 355 24.27 50.50 -61.29
CA GLN A 355 24.51 51.83 -61.88
C GLN A 355 25.95 52.31 -61.66
N ALA A 356 26.51 52.13 -60.46
CA ALA A 356 27.91 52.45 -60.15
C ALA A 356 28.88 51.64 -61.02
N ASN A 357 28.65 50.33 -61.14
CA ASN A 357 29.44 49.44 -61.99
C ASN A 357 29.35 49.79 -63.49
N THR A 358 28.21 50.31 -63.96
CA THR A 358 28.09 50.78 -65.36
C THR A 358 28.82 52.09 -65.65
N ARG A 359 29.10 52.91 -64.62
CA ARG A 359 29.80 54.20 -64.77
C ARG A 359 31.31 54.10 -64.51
N LEU A 360 31.79 52.99 -63.96
CA LEU A 360 33.21 52.73 -63.79
C LEU A 360 33.84 52.39 -65.15
N PRO A 361 34.95 53.04 -65.56
CA PRO A 361 35.69 52.65 -66.75
C PRO A 361 36.24 51.22 -66.55
N GLY A 362 35.83 50.31 -67.44
CA GLY A 362 35.87 48.87 -67.19
C GLY A 362 37.27 48.25 -67.18
N ASN A 363 37.44 47.25 -66.30
CA ASN A 363 38.46 46.22 -66.43
C ASN A 363 37.91 45.10 -67.32
N ASN A 364 38.42 44.97 -68.54
CA ASN A 364 37.79 44.25 -69.65
C ASN A 364 37.74 42.71 -69.48
N LEU A 365 38.58 42.14 -68.60
CA LEU A 365 38.67 40.69 -68.36
C LEU A 365 37.57 40.21 -67.39
N ALA A 366 37.44 40.84 -66.23
CA ALA A 366 36.46 40.45 -65.20
C ALA A 366 35.01 40.60 -65.68
N GLN A 367 34.73 41.63 -66.49
CA GLN A 367 33.41 41.81 -67.09
C GLN A 367 33.07 40.71 -68.13
N LYS A 368 34.06 40.24 -68.89
CA LYS A 368 33.87 39.17 -69.88
C LYS A 368 33.65 37.80 -69.22
N GLU A 369 34.34 37.52 -68.11
CA GLU A 369 34.09 36.33 -67.30
C GLU A 369 32.71 36.36 -66.64
N PHE A 370 32.32 37.49 -66.05
CA PHE A 370 30.99 37.68 -65.49
C PHE A 370 29.88 37.52 -66.54
N ALA A 371 30.05 38.08 -67.74
CA ALA A 371 29.07 37.94 -68.82
C ALA A 371 28.89 36.48 -69.26
N LYS A 372 29.99 35.71 -69.39
CA LYS A 372 29.93 34.28 -69.68
C LYS A 372 29.21 33.50 -68.58
N GLU A 373 29.44 33.85 -67.32
CA GLU A 373 28.76 33.19 -66.20
C GLU A 373 27.27 33.55 -66.14
N VAL A 374 26.89 34.80 -66.44
CA VAL A 374 25.49 35.22 -66.56
C VAL A 374 24.78 34.49 -67.71
N GLU A 375 25.44 34.32 -68.85
CA GLU A 375 24.89 33.56 -69.99
C GLU A 375 24.69 32.09 -69.64
N ARG A 376 25.70 31.47 -69.00
CA ARG A 376 25.61 30.10 -68.47
C ARG A 376 24.45 29.93 -67.49
N LEU A 377 24.30 30.87 -66.54
CA LEU A 377 23.22 30.86 -65.56
C LEU A 377 21.84 31.07 -66.21
N ASN A 378 21.74 31.91 -67.24
CA ASN A 378 20.51 32.12 -67.99
C ASN A 378 20.09 30.85 -68.76
N ASP A 379 21.04 30.18 -69.40
CA ASP A 379 20.78 28.91 -70.08
C ASP A 379 20.37 27.82 -69.10
N PHE A 380 20.99 27.79 -67.92
CA PHE A 380 20.58 26.89 -66.83
C PHE A 380 19.17 27.22 -66.33
N ALA A 381 18.85 28.50 -66.13
CA ALA A 381 17.53 28.96 -65.70
C ALA A 381 16.44 28.62 -66.73
N LYS A 382 16.70 28.77 -68.04
CA LYS A 382 15.79 28.36 -69.11
C LYS A 382 15.56 26.85 -69.12
N LYS A 383 16.63 26.06 -68.97
CA LYS A 383 16.52 24.60 -68.83
C LYS A 383 15.69 24.25 -67.61
N MET A 384 15.95 24.89 -66.47
CA MET A 384 15.23 24.65 -65.21
C MET A 384 13.74 25.02 -65.33
N SER A 385 13.42 26.14 -65.97
CA SER A 385 12.04 26.55 -66.28
C SER A 385 11.33 25.51 -67.15
N SER A 386 11.99 25.02 -68.20
CA SER A 386 11.43 23.97 -69.05
C SER A 386 11.19 22.65 -68.30
N THR A 387 12.04 22.31 -67.32
CA THR A 387 11.83 21.15 -66.45
C THR A 387 10.71 21.37 -65.45
N PHE A 388 10.57 22.58 -64.90
CA PHE A 388 9.44 22.92 -64.01
C PHE A 388 8.10 22.79 -64.72
N GLU A 389 7.98 23.27 -65.96
CA GLU A 389 6.79 23.08 -66.78
C GLU A 389 6.48 21.60 -67.02
N LYS A 390 7.50 20.77 -67.27
CA LYS A 390 7.32 19.30 -67.39
C LYS A 390 6.82 18.68 -66.08
N TYR A 391 7.39 19.05 -64.94
CA TYR A 391 6.95 18.55 -63.63
C TYR A 391 5.54 19.01 -63.27
N LYS A 392 5.20 20.28 -63.50
CA LYS A 392 3.85 20.82 -63.30
C LYS A 392 2.81 20.06 -64.12
N ASN A 393 3.11 19.81 -65.39
CA ASN A 393 2.24 19.01 -66.25
C ASN A 393 2.14 17.54 -65.79
N THR A 394 3.20 16.98 -65.21
CA THR A 394 3.20 15.63 -64.65
C THR A 394 2.35 15.55 -63.37
N ILE A 395 2.49 16.51 -62.46
CA ILE A 395 1.66 16.62 -61.24
C ILE A 395 0.19 16.78 -61.62
N ASN A 396 -0.12 17.65 -62.59
CA ASN A 396 -1.51 17.82 -63.04
C ASN A 396 -2.10 16.53 -63.61
N LYS A 397 -1.31 15.76 -64.36
CA LYS A 397 -1.72 14.44 -64.86
C LYS A 397 -1.93 13.43 -63.73
N GLN A 398 -1.03 13.41 -62.73
CA GLN A 398 -1.15 12.53 -61.56
C GLN A 398 -2.36 12.90 -60.71
N ASN A 399 -2.60 14.18 -60.44
CA ASN A 399 -3.77 14.64 -59.69
C ASN A 399 -5.07 14.31 -60.41
N TYR A 400 -5.12 14.44 -61.74
CA TYR A 400 -6.27 14.00 -62.53
C TYR A 400 -6.50 12.48 -62.43
N GLN A 401 -5.43 11.68 -62.47
CA GLN A 401 -5.52 10.24 -62.26
C GLN A 401 -5.98 9.89 -60.84
N ILE A 402 -5.44 10.54 -59.81
CA ILE A 402 -5.83 10.35 -58.40
C ILE A 402 -7.31 10.68 -58.21
N ALA A 403 -7.79 11.81 -58.74
CA ALA A 403 -9.20 12.20 -58.66
C ALA A 403 -10.11 11.17 -59.35
N LYS A 404 -9.73 10.68 -60.54
CA LYS A 404 -10.46 9.63 -61.27
C LYS A 404 -10.44 8.28 -60.57
N TYR A 405 -9.34 7.93 -59.88
CA TYR A 405 -9.26 6.73 -59.04
C TYR A 405 -10.15 6.86 -57.81
N GLN A 406 -10.16 8.02 -57.15
CA GLN A 406 -10.99 8.32 -55.98
C GLN A 406 -12.49 8.29 -56.31
N GLU A 407 -12.91 8.81 -57.46
CA GLU A 407 -14.31 8.73 -57.94
C GLU A 407 -14.76 7.30 -58.28
N ASN A 408 -13.85 6.47 -58.81
CA ASN A 408 -14.15 5.07 -59.14
C ASN A 408 -14.05 4.12 -57.93
N SER A 409 -13.34 4.51 -56.87
CA SER A 409 -13.21 3.74 -55.64
C SER A 409 -14.29 4.11 -54.62
N ASN A 410 -15.52 3.62 -54.79
CA ASN A 410 -16.54 3.61 -53.73
C ASN A 410 -16.22 2.59 -52.61
N MET A 411 -14.95 2.41 -52.23
CA MET A 411 -14.53 1.27 -51.40
C MET A 411 -13.63 1.70 -50.23
N LYS A 412 -14.26 1.69 -49.05
CA LYS A 412 -13.69 1.48 -47.71
C LYS A 412 -12.39 2.23 -47.41
N THR A 413 -12.52 3.34 -46.69
CA THR A 413 -11.46 3.90 -45.85
C THR A 413 -10.96 2.80 -44.93
N TYR A 414 -9.80 2.21 -45.24
CA TYR A 414 -9.10 1.37 -44.29
C TYR A 414 -8.49 2.31 -43.24
N GLU A 415 -9.25 2.55 -42.17
CA GLU A 415 -8.75 3.25 -41.01
C GLU A 415 -7.72 2.35 -40.32
N LEU A 416 -6.53 2.91 -40.09
CA LEU A 416 -5.48 2.21 -39.35
C LEU A 416 -6.01 1.93 -37.93
N PRO A 417 -5.86 0.72 -37.39
CA PRO A 417 -6.24 0.45 -36.00
C PRO A 417 -5.55 1.43 -35.04
N GLU A 418 -6.32 2.03 -34.13
CA GLU A 418 -5.87 3.12 -33.25
C GLU A 418 -4.61 2.76 -32.44
N ALA A 419 -4.44 1.47 -32.10
CA ALA A 419 -3.23 0.97 -31.45
C ALA A 419 -1.99 1.05 -32.34
N GLN A 420 -2.10 0.69 -33.62
CA GLN A 420 -0.99 0.79 -34.59
C GLN A 420 -0.65 2.25 -34.87
N GLU A 421 -1.65 3.14 -34.91
CA GLU A 421 -1.43 4.58 -35.07
C GLU A 421 -0.65 5.16 -33.88
N ARG A 422 -0.98 4.78 -32.64
CA ARG A 422 -0.23 5.18 -31.45
C ARG A 422 1.20 4.67 -31.48
N THR A 423 1.41 3.39 -31.79
CA THR A 423 2.77 2.84 -31.91
C THR A 423 3.59 3.55 -32.98
N ILE A 424 3.00 3.88 -34.13
CA ILE A 424 3.69 4.63 -35.18
C ILE A 424 4.03 6.04 -34.70
N LYS A 425 3.12 6.73 -34.00
CA LYS A 425 3.37 8.05 -33.43
C LYS A 425 4.49 8.02 -32.38
N ASP A 426 4.53 7.01 -31.52
CA ASP A 426 5.57 6.86 -30.51
C ASP A 426 6.94 6.60 -31.14
N ILE A 427 7.00 5.73 -32.17
CA ILE A 427 8.24 5.50 -32.95
C ILE A 427 8.69 6.78 -33.64
N LEU A 428 7.77 7.54 -34.26
CA LEU A 428 8.10 8.82 -34.90
C LEU A 428 8.59 9.86 -33.89
N LEU A 429 8.01 9.91 -32.70
CA LEU A 429 8.46 10.79 -31.63
C LEU A 429 9.88 10.41 -31.17
N GLN A 430 10.14 9.11 -31.01
CA GLN A 430 11.46 8.61 -30.66
C GLN A 430 12.50 8.94 -31.73
N ILE A 431 12.18 8.71 -33.01
CA ILE A 431 13.05 9.07 -34.14
C ILE A 431 13.32 10.58 -34.18
N ASN A 432 12.30 11.43 -33.96
CA ASN A 432 12.51 12.87 -33.89
C ASN A 432 13.44 13.26 -32.74
N THR A 433 13.28 12.69 -31.55
CA THR A 433 14.18 12.98 -30.43
C THR A 433 15.62 12.53 -30.71
N GLU A 434 15.80 11.41 -31.42
CA GLU A 434 17.11 10.93 -31.83
C GLU A 434 17.74 11.82 -32.91
N ILE A 435 16.97 12.24 -33.91
CA ILE A 435 17.41 13.20 -34.94
C ILE A 435 17.81 14.52 -34.28
N ASP A 436 17.03 15.06 -33.34
CA ASP A 436 17.36 16.30 -32.64
C ASP A 436 18.65 16.17 -31.82
N SER A 437 18.84 15.02 -31.16
CA SER A 437 20.08 14.69 -30.47
C SER A 437 21.29 14.67 -31.42
N GLN A 438 21.16 13.97 -32.56
CA GLN A 438 22.20 13.91 -33.58
C GLN A 438 22.49 15.28 -34.19
N ILE A 439 21.48 16.11 -34.44
CA ILE A 439 21.65 17.49 -34.92
C ILE A 439 22.40 18.33 -33.88
N MET A 440 22.08 18.19 -32.59
CA MET A 440 22.80 18.87 -31.52
C MET A 440 24.26 18.41 -31.44
N GLU A 441 24.52 17.12 -31.63
CA GLU A 441 25.86 16.56 -31.64
C GLU A 441 26.67 17.05 -32.84
N VAL A 442 26.10 17.02 -34.05
CA VAL A 442 26.73 17.58 -35.27
C VAL A 442 27.02 19.07 -35.11
N LYS A 443 26.09 19.86 -34.55
CA LYS A 443 26.31 21.28 -34.25
C LYS A 443 27.42 21.48 -33.21
N ARG A 444 27.54 20.58 -32.22
CA ARG A 444 28.61 20.61 -31.22
C ARG A 444 29.97 20.31 -31.86
N ILE A 445 30.07 19.28 -32.69
CA ILE A 445 31.28 18.93 -33.42
C ILE A 445 31.67 20.06 -34.38
N GLY A 446 30.71 20.65 -35.12
CA GLY A 446 30.98 21.77 -36.03
C GLY A 446 31.54 23.01 -35.33
N LYS A 447 31.14 23.26 -34.07
CA LYS A 447 31.70 24.34 -33.22
C LYS A 447 33.08 24.02 -32.63
N ILE A 448 33.47 22.75 -32.58
CA ILE A 448 34.79 22.32 -32.08
C ILE A 448 35.81 22.28 -33.24
N VAL A 449 35.33 22.04 -34.47
CA VAL A 449 36.15 21.93 -35.69
C VAL A 449 36.33 23.27 -36.42
N SER A 450 35.47 24.27 -36.15
CA SER A 450 35.66 25.66 -36.59
C SER A 450 36.36 26.47 -35.51
#